data_AF-A0A962MM50-F1
#
_entry.id   AF-A0A962MM50-F1
#
_cell.length_a   1.000
_cell.length_b   1.000
_cell.length_c   1.000
_cell.angle_alpha   90.00
_cell.angle_beta   90.00
_cell.angle_gamma   90.00
#
_symmetry.space_group_name_H-M   'P 1'
#
loop_
_entity.id
_entity.type
_entity.pdbx_description
1 polymer ?
#
loop_
_entity_poly.entity_id
_entity_poly.type
_entity_poly.pdbx_seq_one_letter_code
_entity_poly.pdbx_strand_id
1 'polypeptide(L)'
;MKKLTLTLLAGSALLLTGCIDRETADVRLVNGCKAGIEAFLYEGDRIEKIVSKTLRTPTGLGNGYREVMLNATITDGFHPHDEDYTCIFMEEFGPFKMSYRASIYNIDLNGRIIGQKGYEIQGDLKEMQKLTGAVDAALK
;
A
#
# COMPACT_ATOMS: atom_id res chain seq x y z
N MET A 1 43.34 -16.51 40.34
CA MET A 1 43.08 -15.18 40.95
C MET A 1 42.78 -14.22 39.80
N LYS A 2 41.51 -13.88 39.54
CA LYS A 2 40.89 -12.53 39.72
C LYS A 2 41.84 -11.38 39.31
N LYS A 3 41.49 -10.52 38.34
CA LYS A 3 40.42 -9.51 38.45
C LYS A 3 39.79 -9.14 37.11
N LEU A 4 38.46 -9.11 37.12
CA LEU A 4 37.58 -8.41 36.18
C LEU A 4 37.65 -6.88 36.39
N THR A 5 37.53 -6.15 35.29
CA THR A 5 37.04 -4.76 35.14
C THR A 5 36.55 -4.71 33.68
N LEU A 6 35.27 -4.72 33.29
CA LEU A 6 34.11 -3.87 33.64
C LEU A 6 34.57 -2.42 33.85
N THR A 7 34.26 -1.43 33.01
CA THR A 7 32.91 -0.93 32.74
C THR A 7 32.99 0.16 31.65
N LEU A 8 31.85 0.47 31.01
CA LEU A 8 31.45 1.78 30.45
C LEU A 8 31.79 2.11 28.98
N LEU A 9 30.95 1.60 28.07
CA LEU A 9 30.50 2.34 26.86
C LEU A 9 29.07 1.88 26.52
N ALA A 10 28.18 2.07 27.50
CA ALA A 10 26.74 2.07 27.29
C ALA A 10 26.31 3.52 27.09
N GLY A 11 25.74 3.84 25.92
CA GLY A 11 25.05 5.11 25.73
C GLY A 11 25.12 5.66 24.31
N SER A 12 24.48 4.99 23.33
CA SER A 12 23.94 5.61 22.10
C SER A 12 23.02 4.66 21.30
N ALA A 13 22.30 3.77 21.98
CA ALA A 13 21.28 2.90 21.33
C ALA A 13 19.85 3.37 21.64
N LEU A 14 19.66 4.69 21.79
CA LEU A 14 18.32 5.29 21.80
C LEU A 14 17.74 5.20 20.39
N LEU A 15 17.06 4.09 20.13
CA LEU A 15 15.74 4.04 19.47
C LEU A 15 15.48 5.13 18.43
N LEU A 16 16.09 5.01 17.25
CA LEU A 16 15.61 5.67 16.02
C LEU A 16 14.41 4.89 15.43
N THR A 17 13.48 4.41 16.26
CA THR A 17 12.27 3.69 15.82
C THR A 17 11.21 4.60 15.20
N GLY A 18 11.57 5.82 14.81
CA GLY A 18 10.65 6.84 14.28
C GLY A 18 10.74 7.07 12.77
N CYS A 19 11.73 6.52 12.08
CA CYS A 19 11.88 6.71 10.64
C CYS A 19 11.11 5.63 9.89
N ILE A 20 10.05 6.01 9.16
CA ILE A 20 9.41 5.09 8.20
C ILE A 20 10.31 5.01 6.97
N ASP A 21 10.85 3.83 6.71
CA ASP A 21 11.62 3.58 5.51
C ASP A 21 10.72 3.25 4.31
N ARG A 22 11.33 3.17 3.12
CA ARG A 22 10.62 2.90 1.87
C ARG A 22 9.95 1.52 1.88
N GLU A 23 10.60 0.53 2.49
CA GLU A 23 10.10 -0.84 2.53
C GLU A 23 8.82 -0.93 3.38
N THR A 24 8.82 -0.31 4.57
CA THR A 24 7.63 -0.23 5.44
C THR A 24 6.50 0.52 4.74
N ALA A 25 6.81 1.63 4.06
CA ALA A 25 5.83 2.36 3.26
C ALA A 25 5.25 1.49 2.13
N ASP A 26 6.10 0.77 1.39
CA ASP A 26 5.69 -0.11 0.30
C ASP A 26 4.77 -1.25 0.79
N VAL A 27 5.03 -1.82 1.97
CA VAL A 27 4.13 -2.82 2.58
C VAL A 27 2.75 -2.22 2.88
N ARG A 28 2.69 -1.01 3.44
CA ARG A 28 1.41 -0.33 3.69
C ARG A 28 0.63 -0.13 2.40
N LEU A 29 1.29 0.33 1.34
CA LEU A 29 0.66 0.55 0.04
C LEU A 29 0.15 -0.75 -0.59
N VAL A 30 0.89 -1.84 -0.48
CA VAL A 30 0.45 -3.17 -0.95
C VAL A 30 -0.80 -3.61 -0.19
N ASN A 31 -0.82 -3.46 1.14
CA ASN A 31 -1.99 -3.79 1.95
C ASN A 31 -3.19 -2.89 1.64
N GLY A 32 -2.95 -1.59 1.44
CA GLY A 32 -3.96 -0.64 0.98
C GLY A 32 -4.54 -1.04 -0.36
N CYS A 33 -3.70 -1.39 -1.34
CA CYS A 33 -4.14 -1.82 -2.66
C CYS A 33 -4.95 -3.12 -2.58
N LYS A 34 -4.49 -4.10 -1.80
CA LYS A 34 -5.21 -5.34 -1.52
C LYS A 34 -6.62 -5.07 -0.97
N ALA A 35 -6.73 -4.22 0.07
CA ALA A 35 -8.02 -3.86 0.66
C ALA A 35 -8.93 -3.12 -0.33
N GLY A 36 -8.35 -2.26 -1.18
CA GLY A 36 -9.06 -1.61 -2.28
C GLY A 36 -9.64 -2.63 -3.27
N ILE A 37 -8.88 -3.64 -3.67
CA ILE A 37 -9.36 -4.71 -4.58
C ILE A 37 -10.48 -5.51 -3.91
N GLU A 38 -10.27 -6.00 -2.68
CA GLU A 38 -11.26 -6.80 -1.94
C GLU A 38 -12.58 -6.05 -1.74
N ALA A 39 -12.53 -4.72 -1.65
CA ALA A 39 -13.73 -3.90 -1.56
C ALA A 39 -14.61 -3.96 -2.83
N PHE A 40 -14.12 -4.41 -3.98
CA PHE A 40 -14.88 -4.46 -5.23
C PHE A 40 -15.03 -5.86 -5.82
N LEU A 41 -14.49 -6.89 -5.16
CA LEU A 41 -14.79 -8.27 -5.51
C LEU A 41 -16.27 -8.59 -5.33
N TYR A 42 -16.76 -9.56 -6.10
CA TYR A 42 -18.13 -10.06 -5.95
C TYR A 42 -18.32 -10.73 -4.59
N GLU A 43 -19.56 -10.83 -4.13
CA GLU A 43 -19.86 -11.52 -2.89
C GLU A 43 -19.44 -12.99 -2.96
N GLY A 44 -18.60 -13.43 -2.02
CA GLY A 44 -18.03 -14.78 -1.99
C GLY A 44 -16.61 -14.86 -2.54
N ASP A 45 -16.23 -13.92 -3.43
CA ASP A 45 -14.87 -13.84 -3.94
C ASP A 45 -13.92 -13.26 -2.90
N ARG A 46 -12.68 -13.75 -2.93
CA ARG A 46 -11.58 -13.23 -2.11
C ARG A 46 -10.25 -13.38 -2.81
N ILE A 47 -9.29 -12.56 -2.38
CA ILE A 47 -7.89 -12.76 -2.73
C ILE A 47 -7.36 -13.95 -1.93
N GLU A 48 -7.04 -15.05 -2.61
CA GLU A 48 -6.38 -16.20 -1.99
C GLU A 48 -4.92 -15.89 -1.67
N LYS A 49 -4.19 -15.32 -2.64
CA LYS A 49 -2.78 -14.94 -2.50
C LYS A 49 -2.39 -13.83 -3.47
N ILE A 50 -1.36 -13.09 -3.10
CA ILE A 50 -0.64 -12.20 -4.03
C ILE A 50 0.50 -12.99 -4.65
N VAL A 51 0.43 -13.25 -5.95
CA VAL A 51 1.42 -14.03 -6.71
C VAL A 51 2.68 -13.20 -6.93
N SER A 52 2.51 -11.95 -7.33
CA SER A 52 3.62 -11.01 -7.50
C SER A 52 3.18 -9.58 -7.22
N LYS A 53 4.17 -8.73 -6.91
CA LYS A 53 3.97 -7.30 -6.68
C LYS A 53 5.11 -6.51 -7.29
N THR A 54 4.78 -5.42 -7.96
CA THR A 54 5.75 -4.46 -8.50
C THR A 54 5.40 -3.07 -7.98
N LEU A 55 6.41 -2.33 -7.50
CA LEU A 55 6.25 -0.96 -7.05
C LEU A 55 7.19 -0.03 -7.80
N ARG A 56 6.64 1.05 -8.37
CA ARG A 56 7.40 2.03 -9.14
C ARG A 56 6.81 3.43 -9.01
N THR A 57 7.56 4.42 -9.47
CA THR A 57 7.00 5.76 -9.68
C THR A 57 6.17 5.71 -10.97
N PRO A 58 4.89 6.14 -10.95
CA PRO A 58 4.05 6.13 -12.13
C PRO A 58 4.56 7.12 -13.18
N THR A 59 4.56 6.69 -14.44
CA THR A 59 4.95 7.54 -15.56
C THR A 59 3.99 8.72 -15.68
N GLY A 60 4.51 9.95 -15.65
CA GLY A 60 3.73 11.17 -15.90
C GLY A 60 3.09 11.84 -14.66
N LEU A 61 3.15 11.22 -13.47
CA LEU A 61 2.62 11.84 -12.22
C LEU A 61 3.72 12.38 -11.29
N GLY A 62 4.95 11.84 -11.39
CA GLY A 62 6.11 12.30 -10.62
C GLY A 62 6.30 11.63 -9.25
N ASN A 63 7.29 12.10 -8.48
CA ASN A 63 7.80 11.42 -7.28
C ASN A 63 6.90 11.47 -6.04
N GLY A 64 5.81 12.25 -6.06
CA GLY A 64 4.81 12.26 -5.00
C GLY A 64 3.79 11.13 -5.12
N TYR A 65 3.98 10.23 -6.08
CA TYR A 65 3.08 9.13 -6.38
C TYR A 65 3.82 7.80 -6.40
N ARG A 66 3.13 6.75 -5.98
CA ARG A 66 3.60 5.37 -6.04
C ARG A 66 2.56 4.50 -6.74
N GLU A 67 3.00 3.78 -7.75
CA GLU A 67 2.20 2.75 -8.41
C GLU A 67 2.51 1.40 -7.77
N VAL A 68 1.45 0.65 -7.47
CA VAL A 68 1.48 -0.71 -6.96
C VAL A 68 0.74 -1.59 -7.96
N MET A 69 1.46 -2.50 -8.62
CA MET A 69 0.88 -3.50 -9.51
C MET A 69 0.87 -4.83 -8.78
N LEU A 70 -0.30 -5.45 -8.64
CA LEU A 70 -0.49 -6.74 -7.98
C LEU A 70 -1.03 -7.75 -8.97
N ASN A 71 -0.37 -8.90 -9.09
CA ASN A 71 -0.98 -10.09 -9.65
C ASN A 71 -1.52 -10.92 -8.49
N ALA A 72 -2.83 -11.14 -8.45
CA ALA A 72 -3.52 -11.78 -7.34
C ALA A 72 -4.35 -12.97 -7.84
N THR A 73 -4.31 -14.07 -7.10
CA THR A 73 -5.21 -15.20 -7.32
C THR A 73 -6.53 -14.92 -6.61
N ILE A 74 -7.62 -14.79 -7.37
CA ILE A 74 -8.98 -14.63 -6.88
C ILE A 74 -9.69 -15.97 -6.89
N THR A 75 -10.50 -16.26 -5.87
CA THR A 75 -11.28 -17.49 -5.79
C THR A 75 -12.64 -17.27 -5.13
N ASP A 76 -13.65 -17.96 -5.64
CA ASP A 76 -14.98 -18.17 -5.05
C ASP A 76 -15.01 -19.40 -4.10
N GLY A 77 -13.86 -20.04 -3.88
CA GLY A 77 -13.71 -21.30 -3.15
C GLY A 77 -13.61 -22.55 -4.02
N PHE A 78 -13.89 -22.45 -5.33
CA PHE A 78 -13.85 -23.59 -6.26
C PHE A 78 -12.93 -23.34 -7.47
N HIS A 79 -12.93 -22.12 -8.02
CA HIS A 79 -12.20 -21.81 -9.26
C HIS A 79 -11.22 -20.65 -9.04
N PRO A 80 -9.94 -20.93 -8.75
CA PRO A 80 -8.92 -19.90 -8.68
C PRO A 80 -8.56 -19.40 -10.08
N HIS A 81 -8.40 -18.08 -10.22
CA HIS A 81 -7.88 -17.44 -11.43
C HIS A 81 -7.00 -16.25 -11.03
N ASP A 82 -6.00 -15.95 -11.86
CA ASP A 82 -5.08 -14.85 -11.60
C ASP A 82 -5.52 -13.59 -12.35
N GLU A 83 -5.56 -12.46 -11.66
CA GLU A 83 -5.87 -11.15 -12.22
C GLU A 83 -4.81 -10.10 -11.86
N ASP A 84 -4.61 -9.15 -12.76
CA ASP A 84 -3.72 -8.01 -12.56
C ASP A 84 -4.51 -6.77 -12.14
N TYR A 85 -4.04 -6.13 -11.07
CA TYR A 85 -4.60 -4.90 -10.53
C TYR A 85 -3.53 -3.84 -10.42
N THR A 86 -3.90 -2.59 -10.63
CA THR A 86 -3.00 -1.45 -10.45
C THR A 86 -3.61 -0.43 -9.51
N CYS A 87 -2.88 -0.02 -8.49
CA CYS A 87 -3.26 1.07 -7.60
C CYS A 87 -2.23 2.19 -7.70
N ILE A 88 -2.68 3.43 -7.80
CA ILE A 88 -1.82 4.60 -7.69
C ILE A 88 -2.14 5.30 -6.37
N PHE A 89 -1.12 5.60 -5.60
CA PHE A 89 -1.22 6.34 -4.35
C PHE A 89 -0.51 7.68 -4.48
N MET A 90 -1.08 8.70 -3.85
CA MET A 90 -0.34 9.89 -3.47
C MET A 90 0.34 9.61 -2.14
N GLU A 91 1.62 9.91 -2.02
CA GLU A 91 2.37 9.68 -0.79
C GLU A 91 3.19 10.89 -0.36
N GLU A 92 3.31 11.05 0.95
CA GLU A 92 4.05 12.13 1.58
C GLU A 92 4.86 11.57 2.76
N PHE A 93 6.17 11.81 2.73
CA PHE A 93 7.04 11.61 3.89
C PHE A 93 7.21 12.93 4.63
N GLY A 94 6.99 12.90 5.94
CA GLY A 94 7.27 14.04 6.79
C GLY A 94 8.77 14.34 6.90
N PRO A 95 9.13 15.48 7.51
CA PRO A 95 10.51 15.87 7.75
C PRO A 95 11.30 14.74 8.42
N PHE A 96 12.51 14.49 7.92
CA PHE A 96 13.40 13.42 8.40
C PHE A 96 12.77 12.01 8.39
N LYS A 97 11.74 11.77 7.56
CA LYS A 97 10.99 10.50 7.48
C LYS A 97 10.30 10.10 8.78
N MET A 98 10.04 11.06 9.66
CA MET A 98 9.39 10.85 10.97
C MET A 98 7.90 10.51 10.86
N SER A 99 7.30 10.74 9.70
CA SER A 99 5.92 10.36 9.40
C SER A 99 5.78 9.95 7.94
N TYR A 100 4.76 9.16 7.68
CA TYR A 100 4.37 8.74 6.34
C TYR A 100 2.85 8.81 6.24
N ARG A 101 2.36 9.38 5.14
CA ARG A 101 0.94 9.41 4.80
C ARG A 101 0.80 8.98 3.36
N ALA A 102 -0.26 8.25 3.08
CA ALA A 102 -0.65 7.89 1.73
C ALA A 102 -2.17 7.98 1.60
N SER A 103 -2.63 8.20 0.38
CA SER A 103 -4.05 8.13 0.02
C SER A 103 -4.17 7.56 -1.39
N ILE A 104 -5.25 6.84 -1.66
CA ILE A 104 -5.51 6.28 -2.99
C ILE A 104 -5.81 7.42 -3.97
N TYR A 105 -5.05 7.47 -5.06
CA TYR A 105 -5.33 8.35 -6.20
C TYR A 105 -6.32 7.67 -7.15
N ASN A 106 -6.02 6.44 -7.56
CA ASN A 106 -6.93 5.59 -8.31
C ASN A 106 -6.60 4.09 -8.14
N ILE A 107 -7.56 3.26 -8.53
CA ILE A 107 -7.40 1.82 -8.70
C ILE A 107 -7.94 1.43 -10.09
N ASP A 108 -7.21 0.56 -10.78
CA ASP A 108 -7.62 -0.12 -12.01
C ASP A 108 -7.97 -1.58 -11.66
N LEU A 109 -9.27 -1.87 -11.75
CA LEU A 109 -9.88 -3.17 -11.53
C LEU A 109 -10.15 -3.81 -12.89
N ASN A 110 -9.12 -4.38 -13.51
CA ASN A 110 -9.22 -5.09 -14.79
C ASN A 110 -9.84 -4.22 -15.91
N GLY A 111 -9.32 -3.02 -16.11
CA GLY A 111 -9.77 -2.04 -17.11
C GLY A 111 -10.83 -1.06 -16.59
N ARG A 112 -11.38 -1.30 -15.39
CA ARG A 112 -12.30 -0.37 -14.73
C ARG A 112 -11.54 0.50 -13.72
N ILE A 113 -11.40 1.78 -14.03
CA ILE A 113 -10.72 2.73 -13.15
C ILE A 113 -11.73 3.40 -12.21
N ILE A 114 -11.41 3.43 -10.92
CA ILE A 114 -12.12 4.17 -9.88
C ILE A 114 -11.13 5.12 -9.20
N GLY A 115 -11.50 6.39 -9.05
CA GLY A 115 -10.60 7.43 -8.55
C GLY A 115 -10.24 8.46 -9.61
N GLN A 116 -9.15 9.19 -9.39
CA GLN A 116 -8.75 10.26 -10.27
C GLN A 116 -7.94 9.74 -11.47
N LYS A 117 -8.30 10.16 -12.68
CA LYS A 117 -7.54 9.92 -13.91
C LYS A 117 -7.31 11.23 -14.63
N GLY A 118 -6.12 11.81 -14.46
CA GLY A 118 -5.83 13.16 -14.95
C GLY A 118 -6.68 14.20 -14.20
N TYR A 119 -7.55 14.90 -14.92
CA TYR A 119 -8.44 15.94 -14.37
C TYR A 119 -9.86 15.45 -14.08
N GLU A 120 -10.14 14.16 -14.28
CA GLU A 120 -11.47 13.58 -14.14
C GLU A 120 -11.52 12.60 -12.96
N ILE A 121 -12.67 12.56 -12.28
CA ILE A 121 -13.00 11.54 -11.29
C ILE A 121 -13.79 10.45 -12.01
N GLN A 122 -13.32 9.21 -11.90
CA GLN A 122 -13.93 8.01 -12.45
C GLN A 122 -14.63 7.22 -11.33
N GLY A 123 -15.81 6.69 -11.65
CA GLY A 123 -16.69 6.03 -10.68
C GLY A 123 -17.68 6.99 -10.01
N ASP A 124 -18.66 6.42 -9.31
CA ASP A 124 -19.64 7.23 -8.57
C ASP A 124 -19.18 7.58 -7.15
N LEU A 125 -19.91 8.47 -6.47
CA LEU A 125 -19.57 8.91 -5.11
C LEU A 125 -19.54 7.76 -4.09
N LYS A 126 -20.44 6.77 -4.23
CA LYS A 126 -20.53 5.63 -3.33
C LYS A 126 -19.33 4.71 -3.50
N GLU A 127 -18.90 4.50 -4.73
CA GLU A 127 -17.71 3.73 -5.06
C GLU A 127 -16.45 4.42 -4.54
N MET A 128 -16.34 5.74 -4.72
CA MET A 128 -15.25 6.52 -4.15
C MET A 128 -15.19 6.39 -2.62
N GLN A 129 -16.32 6.53 -1.94
CA GLN A 129 -16.40 6.36 -0.48
C GLN A 129 -16.00 4.95 -0.04
N LYS A 130 -16.46 3.93 -0.76
CA LYS A 130 -16.13 2.52 -0.50
C LYS A 130 -14.63 2.27 -0.64
N LEU A 131 -14.04 2.76 -1.74
CA LEU A 131 -12.62 2.63 -2.05
C LEU A 131 -11.77 3.32 -0.99
N THR A 132 -11.99 4.61 -0.76
CA THR A 132 -11.21 5.39 0.21
C THR A 132 -11.37 4.82 1.62
N GLY A 133 -12.58 4.43 2.02
CA GLY A 133 -12.82 3.84 3.34
C GLY A 133 -12.06 2.53 3.57
N ALA A 134 -12.05 1.62 2.58
CA ALA A 134 -11.32 0.36 2.66
C ALA A 134 -9.80 0.58 2.70
N VAL A 135 -9.29 1.46 1.82
CA VAL A 135 -7.85 1.74 1.73
C VAL A 135 -7.35 2.47 2.98
N ASP A 136 -8.04 3.52 3.45
CA ASP A 136 -7.62 4.29 4.62
C ASP A 136 -7.62 3.46 5.91
N ALA A 137 -8.50 2.46 6.00
CA ALA A 137 -8.49 1.51 7.10
C ALA A 137 -7.23 0.63 7.07
N ALA A 138 -6.77 0.24 5.88
CA ALA A 138 -5.61 -0.63 5.68
C ALA A 138 -4.24 0.10 5.69
N LEU A 139 -4.23 1.42 5.47
CA LEU A 139 -3.00 2.23 5.47
C LEU A 139 -2.51 2.65 6.88
N LYS A 140 -3.38 2.51 7.90
CA LYS A 140 -3.08 2.84 9.30
C LYS A 140 -2.01 1.90 9.86
#